data_AF-K6VX76-F1
#
_entry.id   AF-K6VX76-F1
#
_cell.length_a   1.000
_cell.length_b   1.000
_cell.length_c   1.000
_cell.angle_alpha   90.00
_cell.angle_beta   90.00
_cell.angle_gamma   90.00
#
_symmetry.space_group_name_H-M   'P 1'
#
loop_
_entity.id
_entity.type
_entity.pdbx_description
1 polymer ?
#
loop_
_entity_poly.entity_id
_entity_poly.type
_entity_poly.pdbx_seq_one_letter_code
_entity_poly.pdbx_strand_id
1 'polypeptide(L)'
;MDNFARMQFDLLMATAAESFAERIVQRCGGGDAALERLAADPDGDGIWLSQFVDSVFADNCLDDPAGSCFVLEALSRRPVEINLSGTVADVLATAARMAFADLLRNKVTEAMHKAQRYG
;
A
#
# COMPACT_ATOMS: atom_id res chain seq x y z
N MET A 1 -1.64 -15.78 11.41
CA MET A 1 -2.14 -14.58 12.08
C MET A 1 -3.49 -14.89 12.68
N ASP A 2 -3.77 -14.46 13.91
CA ASP A 2 -5.08 -14.61 14.52
C ASP A 2 -6.14 -13.67 13.88
N ASN A 3 -7.42 -13.90 14.19
CA ASN A 3 -8.52 -13.13 13.59
C ASN A 3 -8.53 -11.65 13.99
N PHE A 4 -8.03 -11.31 15.18
CA PHE A 4 -8.03 -9.94 15.67
C PHE A 4 -6.94 -9.12 14.98
N ALA A 5 -5.72 -9.65 14.88
CA ALA A 5 -4.62 -9.07 14.12
C ALA A 5 -4.99 -8.95 12.63
N ARG A 6 -5.68 -9.95 12.06
CA ARG A 6 -6.20 -9.88 10.69
C ARG A 6 -7.15 -8.70 10.50
N MET A 7 -8.11 -8.55 11.41
CA MET A 7 -9.07 -7.44 11.39
C MET A 7 -8.39 -6.07 11.52
N GLN A 8 -7.35 -5.96 12.35
CA GLN A 8 -6.56 -4.72 12.46
C GLN A 8 -5.87 -4.37 11.14
N PHE A 9 -5.22 -5.36 10.50
CA PHE A 9 -4.61 -5.12 9.20
C PHE A 9 -5.66 -4.70 8.17
N ASP A 10 -6.81 -5.37 8.14
CA ASP A 10 -7.86 -5.07 7.16
C ASP A 10 -8.39 -3.64 7.31
N LEU A 11 -8.54 -3.17 8.56
CA LEU A 11 -8.90 -1.78 8.84
C LEU A 11 -7.82 -0.81 8.37
N LEU A 12 -6.56 -1.05 8.75
CA LEU A 12 -5.41 -0.25 8.32
C LEU A 12 -5.36 -0.11 6.80
N MET A 13 -5.48 -1.25 6.09
CA MET A 13 -5.42 -1.30 4.64
C MET A 13 -6.60 -0.57 3.99
N ALA A 14 -7.81 -0.70 4.53
CA ALA A 14 -8.98 0.02 4.03
C ALA A 14 -8.82 1.54 4.18
N THR A 15 -8.39 2.01 5.35
CA THR A 15 -8.16 3.43 5.61
C THR A 15 -7.03 3.99 4.75
N ALA A 16 -5.94 3.26 4.58
CA ALA A 16 -4.84 3.66 3.71
C ALA A 16 -5.28 3.78 2.25
N ALA A 17 -6.08 2.82 1.75
CA ALA A 17 -6.59 2.83 0.38
C ALA A 17 -7.53 4.02 0.11
N GLU A 18 -8.45 4.31 1.03
CA GLU A 18 -9.34 5.47 0.92
C GLU A 18 -8.55 6.78 0.90
N SER A 19 -7.67 6.98 1.88
CA SER A 19 -6.86 8.20 1.97
C SER A 19 -5.94 8.39 0.75
N PHE A 20 -5.34 7.31 0.24
CA PHE A 20 -4.49 7.39 -0.94
C PHE A 20 -5.30 7.73 -2.19
N ALA A 21 -6.44 7.06 -2.41
CA ALA A 21 -7.32 7.30 -3.55
C ALA A 21 -7.78 8.76 -3.59
N GLU A 22 -8.25 9.31 -2.47
CA GLU A 22 -8.65 10.72 -2.39
C GLU A 22 -7.51 11.68 -2.76
N ARG A 23 -6.31 11.44 -2.21
CA ARG A 23 -5.13 12.28 -2.47
C ARG A 23 -4.74 12.27 -3.94
N ILE A 24 -4.64 11.10 -4.58
CA ILE A 24 -4.22 11.03 -5.97
C ILE A 24 -5.28 11.61 -6.92
N VAL A 25 -6.58 11.44 -6.63
CA VAL A 25 -7.66 12.06 -7.41
C VAL A 25 -7.56 13.58 -7.37
N GLN A 26 -7.37 14.16 -6.17
CA GLN A 26 -7.22 15.59 -6.01
C GLN A 26 -5.97 16.13 -6.72
N ARG A 27 -4.82 15.46 -6.55
CA ARG A 27 -3.54 15.88 -7.16
C ARG A 27 -3.52 15.74 -8.67
N CYS A 28 -4.15 14.69 -9.20
CA CYS A 28 -4.16 14.41 -10.63
C CYS A 28 -5.25 15.15 -11.41
N GLY A 29 -6.19 15.81 -10.71
CA GLY A 29 -7.29 16.54 -11.32
C GLY A 29 -8.46 15.67 -11.76
N GLY A 30 -8.63 14.47 -11.18
CA GLY A 30 -9.73 13.56 -11.49
C GLY A 30 -9.35 12.08 -11.41
N GLY A 31 -10.37 11.21 -11.41
CA GLY A 31 -10.21 9.76 -11.28
C GLY A 31 -9.50 9.09 -12.46
N ASP A 32 -9.85 9.45 -13.69
CA ASP A 32 -9.24 8.88 -14.89
C ASP A 32 -7.74 9.20 -14.99
N ALA A 33 -7.39 10.47 -14.79
CA ALA A 33 -5.99 10.92 -14.80
C ALA A 33 -5.16 10.29 -13.67
N ALA A 34 -5.78 10.06 -12.49
CA ALA A 34 -5.13 9.36 -11.39
C ALA A 34 -4.88 7.88 -11.71
N LEU A 35 -5.85 7.17 -12.30
CA LEU A 35 -5.68 5.77 -12.73
C LEU A 35 -4.61 5.62 -13.80
N GLU A 36 -4.63 6.49 -14.81
CA GLU A 36 -3.62 6.49 -15.89
C GLU A 36 -2.21 6.69 -15.32
N ARG A 37 -2.02 7.69 -14.45
CA ARG A 37 -0.72 7.95 -13.82
C ARG A 37 -0.29 6.83 -12.86
N LEU A 38 -1.19 6.32 -12.03
CA LEU A 38 -0.90 5.22 -11.10
C LEU A 38 -0.46 3.94 -11.85
N ALA A 39 -1.04 3.69 -13.03
CA ALA A 39 -0.65 2.56 -13.87
C ALA A 39 0.69 2.78 -14.58
N ALA A 40 0.96 4.01 -15.03
CA ALA A 40 2.17 4.36 -15.76
C ALA A 40 3.42 4.43 -14.86
N ASP A 41 3.31 5.15 -13.74
CA ASP A 41 4.39 5.34 -12.78
C ASP A 41 3.80 5.56 -11.37
N PRO A 42 3.76 4.51 -10.53
CA PRO A 42 3.26 4.61 -9.16
C PRO A 42 4.03 5.58 -8.27
N ASP A 43 5.24 5.99 -8.64
CA ASP A 43 6.05 6.97 -7.90
C ASP A 43 6.23 8.29 -8.66
N GLY A 44 5.50 8.45 -9.75
CA GLY A 44 5.48 9.68 -10.55
C GLY A 44 4.77 10.84 -9.84
N ASP A 45 4.92 12.02 -10.43
CA ASP A 45 4.37 13.28 -9.90
C ASP A 45 2.87 13.19 -9.63
N GLY A 46 2.51 13.51 -8.38
CA GLY A 46 1.13 13.48 -7.90
C GLY A 46 0.66 12.14 -7.32
N ILE A 47 1.42 11.05 -7.51
CA ILE A 47 1.12 9.72 -6.95
C ILE A 47 1.97 9.44 -5.70
N TRP A 48 3.29 9.31 -5.86
CA TRP A 48 4.27 9.04 -4.78
C TRP A 48 3.85 7.90 -3.84
N LEU A 49 3.54 6.71 -4.40
CA LEU A 49 3.06 5.55 -3.66
C LEU A 49 4.03 5.12 -2.56
N SER A 50 5.32 5.00 -2.87
CA SER A 50 6.34 4.60 -1.90
C SER A 50 6.44 5.57 -0.73
N GLN A 51 6.43 6.89 -1.00
CA GLN A 51 6.45 7.90 0.07
C GLN A 51 5.20 7.83 0.95
N PHE A 52 4.04 7.57 0.36
CA PHE A 52 2.81 7.38 1.11
C PHE A 52 2.88 6.15 2.01
N VAL A 53 3.33 5.02 1.48
CA VAL A 53 3.53 3.78 2.26
C VAL A 53 4.55 4.01 3.36
N ASP A 54 5.60 4.79 3.11
CA ASP A 54 6.58 5.09 4.13
C ASP A 54 6.00 5.86 5.30
N SER A 55 5.12 6.81 5.00
CA SER A 55 4.39 7.59 6.01
C SER A 55 3.42 6.70 6.79
N VAL A 56 2.67 5.83 6.11
CA VAL A 56 1.76 4.87 6.77
C VAL A 56 2.52 3.97 7.73
N PHE A 57 3.70 3.48 7.33
CA PHE A 57 4.50 2.62 8.19
C PHE A 57 5.01 3.36 9.42
N ALA A 58 5.51 4.59 9.26
CA ALA A 58 5.96 5.40 10.39
C ALA A 58 4.80 5.75 11.35
N ASP A 59 3.65 6.18 10.81
CA ASP A 59 2.49 6.60 11.60
C ASP A 59 1.87 5.45 12.41
N ASN A 60 2.07 4.21 11.98
CA ASN A 60 1.50 3.00 12.60
C ASN A 60 2.55 2.10 13.27
N CYS A 61 3.79 2.59 13.45
CA CYS A 61 4.89 1.83 14.04
C CYS A 61 5.14 0.47 13.35
N LEU A 62 5.07 0.45 12.01
CA LEU A 62 5.30 -0.75 11.19
C LEU A 62 6.72 -0.84 10.62
N ASP A 63 7.55 0.18 10.90
CA ASP A 63 8.91 0.32 10.40
C ASP A 63 9.96 -0.44 11.22
N ASP A 64 9.55 -1.07 12.31
CA ASP A 64 10.37 -2.01 13.08
C ASP A 64 10.20 -3.47 12.61
N PRO A 65 11.05 -4.42 13.06
CA PRO A 65 10.93 -5.82 12.68
C PRO A 65 9.60 -6.49 13.06
N ALA A 66 8.99 -6.09 14.18
CA ALA A 66 7.74 -6.69 14.64
C ALA A 66 6.55 -6.25 13.77
N GLY A 67 6.46 -4.95 13.48
CA GLY A 67 5.47 -4.38 12.57
C GLY A 67 5.63 -4.86 11.13
N SER A 68 6.87 -4.99 10.66
CA SER A 68 7.16 -5.59 9.36
C SER A 68 6.68 -7.05 9.27
N CYS A 69 6.94 -7.85 10.32
CA CYS A 69 6.43 -9.22 10.42
C CYS A 69 4.90 -9.28 10.48
N PHE A 70 4.24 -8.35 11.16
CA PHE A 70 2.77 -8.24 11.17
C PHE A 70 2.21 -8.06 9.76
N VAL A 71 2.80 -7.15 8.97
CA VAL A 71 2.40 -6.94 7.57
C VAL A 71 2.67 -8.19 6.72
N LEU A 72 3.86 -8.79 6.85
CA LEU A 72 4.24 -9.96 6.06
C LEU A 72 3.40 -11.19 6.39
N GLU A 73 3.07 -11.41 7.66
CA GLU A 73 2.20 -12.51 8.07
C GLU A 73 0.79 -12.34 7.48
N ALA A 74 0.26 -11.10 7.49
CA ALA A 74 -1.00 -10.75 6.86
C ALA A 74 -1.00 -10.95 5.33
N LEU A 75 0.16 -10.87 4.69
CA LEU A 75 0.35 -10.98 3.24
C LEU A 75 1.05 -12.29 2.81
N SER A 76 1.19 -13.25 3.72
CA SER A 76 2.01 -14.46 3.57
C SER A 76 1.70 -15.34 2.35
N ARG A 77 0.54 -15.18 1.71
CA ARG A 77 0.13 -15.91 0.51
C ARG A 77 0.36 -15.13 -0.80
N ARG A 78 0.76 -13.86 -0.73
CA ARG A 78 1.02 -13.06 -1.93
C ARG A 78 2.41 -13.42 -2.47
N PRO A 79 2.54 -13.64 -3.80
CA PRO A 79 3.85 -13.77 -4.40
C PRO A 79 4.59 -12.43 -4.30
N VAL A 80 5.89 -12.50 -4.09
CA VAL A 80 6.76 -11.32 -4.10
C VAL A 80 8.10 -11.72 -4.70
N GLU A 81 8.57 -10.93 -5.65
CA GLU A 81 9.93 -11.05 -6.18
C GLU A 81 10.82 -10.06 -5.42
N ILE A 82 11.82 -10.61 -4.73
CA ILE A 82 12.66 -9.85 -3.81
C ILE A 82 14.11 -10.04 -4.23
N ASN A 83 14.77 -8.93 -4.57
CA ASN A 83 16.22 -8.86 -4.69
C ASN A 83 16.74 -7.84 -3.67
N LEU A 84 17.01 -8.31 -2.45
CA LEU A 84 17.40 -7.47 -1.32
C LEU A 84 18.73 -7.91 -0.71
N SER A 85 19.44 -6.94 -0.16
CA SER A 85 20.67 -7.15 0.61
C SER A 85 20.66 -6.22 1.82
N GLY A 86 21.25 -6.65 2.94
CA GLY A 86 21.26 -5.89 4.19
C GLY A 86 21.08 -6.78 5.41
N THR A 87 20.71 -6.17 6.53
CA THR A 87 20.36 -6.92 7.75
C THR A 87 18.99 -7.57 7.60
N VAL A 88 18.66 -8.53 8.48
CA VAL A 88 17.32 -9.14 8.53
C VAL A 88 16.24 -8.08 8.72
N ALA A 89 16.50 -7.05 9.53
CA ALA A 89 15.57 -5.94 9.73
C ALA A 89 15.32 -5.18 8.43
N ASP A 90 16.37 -4.84 7.68
CA ASP A 90 16.26 -4.14 6.40
C ASP A 90 15.46 -4.95 5.37
N VAL A 91 15.73 -6.26 5.31
CA VAL A 91 15.04 -7.18 4.40
C VAL A 91 13.55 -7.28 4.75
N LEU A 92 13.20 -7.44 6.02
CA LEU A 92 11.81 -7.51 6.47
C LEU A 92 11.06 -6.20 6.20
N ALA A 93 11.66 -5.06 6.56
CA ALA A 93 11.06 -3.75 6.35
C ALA A 93 10.80 -3.47 4.87
N THR A 94 11.78 -3.78 4.01
CA THR A 94 11.63 -3.55 2.57
C THR A 94 10.59 -4.50 1.95
N ALA A 95 10.63 -5.78 2.31
CA ALA A 95 9.64 -6.76 1.83
C ALA A 95 8.21 -6.39 2.26
N ALA A 96 8.03 -5.94 3.51
CA ALA A 96 6.74 -5.50 4.02
C ALA A 96 6.19 -4.31 3.26
N ARG A 97 7.01 -3.26 3.02
CA ARG A 97 6.62 -2.07 2.25
C ARG A 97 6.27 -2.42 0.81
N MET A 98 7.07 -3.25 0.14
CA MET A 98 6.80 -3.69 -1.23
C MET A 98 5.46 -4.44 -1.33
N ALA A 99 5.23 -5.42 -0.45
CA ALA A 99 4.00 -6.21 -0.44
C ALA A 99 2.77 -5.35 -0.10
N PHE A 100 2.92 -4.40 0.83
CA PHE A 100 1.87 -3.47 1.19
C PHE A 100 1.54 -2.50 0.04
N ALA A 101 2.55 -1.92 -0.61
CA ALA A 101 2.39 -1.01 -1.73
C ALA A 101 1.66 -1.67 -2.90
N ASP A 102 2.02 -2.91 -3.25
CA ASP A 102 1.33 -3.67 -4.30
C ASP A 102 -0.15 -3.91 -3.95
N LEU A 103 -0.44 -4.35 -2.73
CA LEU A 103 -1.84 -4.55 -2.31
C LEU A 103 -2.62 -3.21 -2.32
N LEU A 104 -2.01 -2.13 -1.82
CA LEU A 104 -2.61 -0.81 -1.78
C LEU A 104 -2.95 -0.33 -3.20
N ARG A 105 -2.00 -0.41 -4.13
CA ARG A 105 -2.21 -0.05 -5.54
C ARG A 105 -3.40 -0.81 -6.15
N ASN A 106 -3.44 -2.12 -5.94
CA ASN A 106 -4.50 -2.98 -6.48
C ASN A 106 -5.87 -2.60 -5.90
N LYS A 107 -5.96 -2.41 -4.58
CA LYS A 107 -7.22 -2.00 -3.91
C LYS A 107 -7.71 -0.62 -4.36
N VAL A 108 -6.80 0.34 -4.51
CA VAL A 108 -7.13 1.69 -4.98
C VAL A 108 -7.64 1.64 -6.41
N THR A 109 -6.96 0.90 -7.28
CA THR A 109 -7.37 0.70 -8.68
C THR A 109 -8.77 0.09 -8.76
N GLU A 110 -9.03 -0.98 -8.01
CA GLU A 110 -10.35 -1.63 -7.95
C GLU A 110 -11.45 -0.68 -7.43
N ALA A 111 -11.16 0.07 -6.35
CA ALA A 111 -12.11 1.00 -5.75
C ALA A 111 -12.48 2.14 -6.71
N MET A 112 -11.50 2.70 -7.42
CA MET A 112 -11.71 3.77 -8.39
C MET A 112 -12.50 3.30 -9.61
N HIS A 113 -12.18 2.14 -10.17
CA HIS A 113 -12.99 1.56 -11.26
C HIS A 113 -14.42 1.27 -10.83
N LYS A 114 -14.63 0.82 -9.59
CA LYS A 114 -15.96 0.64 -9.03
C LYS A 114 -16.70 1.98 -8.93
N ALA A 115 -16.06 3.02 -8.41
CA ALA A 115 -16.66 4.36 -8.30
C ALA A 115 -17.08 4.92 -9.68
N GLN A 116 -16.28 4.71 -10.72
CA GLN A 116 -16.61 5.15 -12.09
C GLN A 116 -17.82 4.42 -12.71
N ARG A 117 -18.06 3.16 -12.31
CA ARG A 117 -19.15 2.35 -12.87
C ARG A 117 -20.50 2.62 -12.23
N TYR A 118 -20.50 3.13 -10.99
CA TYR A 118 -21.70 3.34 -10.18
C TYR A 118 -21.95 4.81 -9.79
N GLY A 119 -21.08 5.73 -10.20
CA GLY A 119 -21.27 7.19 -10.12
C GLY A 119 -21.89 7.73 -11.40
#